data_AF-A0A3R9AKW4-F1
#
_entry.id   AF-A0A3R9AKW4-F1
#
_cell.length_a   1.000
_cell.length_b   1.000
_cell.length_c   1.000
_cell.angle_alpha   90.00
_cell.angle_beta   90.00
_cell.angle_gamma   90.00
#
_symmetry.space_group_name_H-M   'P 1'
#
loop_
_entity.id
_entity.type
_entity.pdbx_description
1 polymer ?
#
loop_
_entity_poly.entity_id
_entity_poly.type
_entity_poly.pdbx_seq_one_letter_code
_entity_poly.pdbx_strand_id
1 'polypeptide(L)'
;MNQSLLITPRRRDSNPLAFDKPTLLTLVVASLLLTETFSGALRYYFDMAGVSWLLYLPKVACLIALGLELLRYRGWPAFWLVLLGLVTSSQLALMHGAELANIGFSVFIYIPLLFGLICGRHVELRLGLLRRIIGFCLIACFVGIALDMLTSVPWKGYSYMVGEVELSANRSWAFDDIDRIGGFARMSTALSVMIAIYSLFIAAFIQPRVLRLMLYIAALIGIVLTTNKSTAAAYVLTLLMLIVTAYRFASATAFLVAVLVGLMLPMASLVLSLDPNAANNGSLLASFADRLINSWPNFIEVITREGWGWWGAGFGAVGSTGKVYPVPGLELLSIADNTALYLWGMLGVFGVLLYLLTFPLMLRLHERGSRLRSALLPIVFCICLVAWATDVLEVSIATLFLGLAISHVLTPARAPSNNLAAQRLPELQHLT
;
A
#
# COMPACT_ATOMS: atom_id res chain seq x y z
N MET A 1 -1.50 -58.99 -36.01
CA MET A 1 -0.58 -58.52 -34.96
C MET A 1 -0.09 -57.14 -35.34
N ASN A 2 -0.57 -56.10 -34.67
CA ASN A 2 0.07 -54.78 -34.57
C ASN A 2 -0.64 -54.03 -33.44
N GLN A 3 -0.10 -54.16 -32.22
CA GLN A 3 -0.52 -53.37 -31.06
C GLN A 3 0.18 -52.01 -31.16
N SER A 4 -0.53 -51.00 -31.62
CA SER A 4 -0.11 -49.61 -31.48
C SER A 4 -0.33 -49.17 -30.04
N LEU A 5 0.76 -49.13 -29.28
CA LEU A 5 0.86 -48.54 -27.94
C LEU A 5 0.33 -47.10 -27.96
N LEU A 6 -0.87 -46.90 -27.42
CA LEU A 6 -1.36 -45.61 -26.96
C LEU A 6 -0.49 -45.16 -25.80
N ILE A 7 0.54 -44.35 -26.09
CA ILE A 7 1.27 -43.58 -25.08
C ILE A 7 0.32 -42.48 -24.62
N THR A 8 -0.52 -42.80 -23.63
CA THR A 8 -1.17 -41.78 -22.81
C THR A 8 -0.05 -40.92 -22.18
N PRO A 9 -0.05 -39.59 -22.34
CA PRO A 9 0.91 -38.77 -21.63
C PRO A 9 0.70 -38.99 -20.13
N ARG A 10 1.69 -39.60 -19.48
CA ARG A 10 1.75 -39.72 -18.02
C ARG A 10 1.47 -38.34 -17.44
N ARG A 11 0.37 -38.24 -16.70
CA ARG A 11 0.08 -37.13 -15.80
C ARG A 11 1.33 -36.97 -14.94
N ARG A 12 2.07 -35.88 -15.15
CA ARG A 12 3.30 -35.55 -14.41
C ARG A 12 2.99 -35.77 -12.94
N ASP A 13 3.69 -36.68 -12.29
CA ASP A 13 3.55 -36.97 -10.87
C ASP A 13 3.73 -35.65 -10.12
N SER A 14 2.60 -35.05 -9.72
CA SER A 14 2.58 -33.84 -8.93
C SER A 14 2.95 -34.25 -7.53
N ASN A 15 4.23 -34.14 -7.19
CA ASN A 15 4.70 -34.27 -5.83
C ASN A 15 3.82 -33.34 -4.95
N PRO A 16 3.01 -33.87 -4.00
CA PRO A 16 2.04 -33.07 -3.24
C PRO A 16 2.69 -31.99 -2.38
N LEU A 17 4.03 -32.06 -2.22
CA LEU A 17 4.88 -31.11 -1.48
C LEU A 17 5.63 -30.13 -2.38
N ALA A 18 5.55 -30.24 -3.72
CA ALA A 18 6.21 -29.29 -4.61
C ALA A 18 5.40 -28.00 -4.67
N PHE A 19 5.79 -27.01 -3.86
CA PHE A 19 5.26 -25.66 -3.98
C PHE A 19 5.67 -25.06 -5.33
N ASP A 20 4.70 -24.81 -6.19
CA ASP A 20 4.95 -24.01 -7.37
C ASP A 20 5.25 -22.55 -6.96
N LYS A 21 6.19 -21.94 -7.67
CA LYS A 21 6.65 -20.57 -7.42
C LYS A 21 5.49 -19.56 -7.20
N PRO A 22 4.38 -19.58 -7.98
CA PRO A 22 3.24 -18.71 -7.71
C PRO A 22 2.59 -18.89 -6.33
N THR A 23 2.49 -20.13 -5.84
CA THR A 23 1.96 -20.39 -4.49
C THR A 23 2.92 -19.88 -3.43
N LEU A 24 4.23 -20.13 -3.58
CA LEU A 24 5.23 -19.66 -2.62
C LEU A 24 5.18 -18.12 -2.48
N LEU A 25 5.19 -17.39 -3.60
CA LEU A 25 5.12 -15.93 -3.58
C LEU A 25 3.80 -15.40 -3.00
N THR A 26 2.69 -16.10 -3.26
CA THR A 26 1.40 -15.75 -2.66
C THR A 26 1.37 -16.03 -1.16
N LEU A 27 2.08 -17.06 -0.67
CA LEU A 27 2.24 -17.33 0.76
C LEU A 27 3.13 -16.29 1.45
N VAL A 28 4.13 -15.73 0.75
CA VAL A 28 4.91 -14.58 1.25
C VAL A 28 4.02 -13.34 1.39
N VAL A 29 3.15 -13.08 0.42
CA VAL A 29 2.11 -12.03 0.57
C VAL A 29 1.19 -12.36 1.75
N ALA A 30 0.79 -13.63 1.89
CA ALA A 30 -0.09 -14.05 2.97
C ALA A 30 0.50 -13.76 4.34
N SER A 31 1.78 -14.13 4.55
CA SER A 31 2.47 -13.88 5.81
C SER A 31 2.60 -12.38 6.08
N LEU A 32 2.89 -11.56 5.06
CA LEU A 32 2.92 -10.10 5.21
C LEU A 32 1.55 -9.54 5.63
N LEU A 33 0.48 -9.92 4.94
CA LEU A 33 -0.89 -9.46 5.26
C LEU A 33 -1.32 -9.88 6.67
N LEU A 34 -1.02 -11.12 7.06
CA LEU A 34 -1.32 -11.63 8.40
C LEU A 34 -0.52 -10.86 9.46
N THR A 35 0.78 -10.70 9.27
CA THR A 35 1.63 -10.00 10.23
C THR A 35 1.23 -8.53 10.39
N GLU A 36 0.88 -7.84 9.30
CA GLU A 36 0.38 -6.46 9.38
C GLU A 36 -1.00 -6.38 10.07
N THR A 37 -1.91 -7.31 9.75
CA THR A 37 -3.26 -7.36 10.34
C THR A 37 -3.22 -7.61 11.85
N PHE A 38 -2.35 -8.50 12.31
CA PHE A 38 -2.17 -8.84 13.73
C PHE A 38 -0.98 -8.11 14.37
N SER A 39 -0.54 -7.00 13.78
CA SER A 39 0.75 -6.40 14.11
C SER A 39 0.87 -5.84 15.54
N GLY A 40 -0.22 -5.48 16.20
CA GLY A 40 -0.23 -5.09 17.62
C GLY A 40 -0.15 -6.32 18.53
N ALA A 41 -1.03 -7.30 18.29
CA ALA A 41 -1.07 -8.54 19.09
C ALA A 41 0.23 -9.37 18.95
N LEU A 42 0.74 -9.55 17.73
CA LEU A 42 1.97 -10.30 17.49
C LEU A 42 3.18 -9.61 18.12
N ARG A 43 3.23 -8.28 18.15
CA ARG A 43 4.29 -7.53 18.84
C ARG A 43 4.32 -7.85 20.32
N TYR A 44 3.18 -7.75 20.97
CA TYR A 44 3.06 -8.06 22.39
C TYR A 44 3.48 -9.51 22.70
N TYR A 45 2.91 -10.50 21.99
CA TYR A 45 3.20 -11.90 22.29
C TYR A 45 4.63 -12.32 21.90
N PHE A 46 5.17 -11.81 20.79
CA PHE A 46 6.55 -12.14 20.41
C PHE A 46 7.57 -11.46 21.30
N ASP A 47 7.27 -10.27 21.83
CA ASP A 47 8.14 -9.60 22.79
C ASP A 47 8.18 -10.34 24.13
N MET A 48 7.02 -10.76 24.65
CA MET A 48 6.95 -11.62 25.83
C MET A 48 7.72 -12.94 25.65
N ALA A 49 7.76 -13.47 24.43
CA ALA A 49 8.48 -14.70 24.10
C ALA A 49 9.96 -14.47 23.73
N GLY A 50 10.45 -13.22 23.74
CA GLY A 50 11.84 -12.88 23.37
C GLY A 50 12.16 -13.09 21.88
N VAL A 51 11.15 -13.17 21.01
CA VAL A 51 11.27 -13.47 19.58
C VAL A 51 10.67 -12.39 18.68
N SER A 52 10.70 -11.13 19.12
CA SER A 52 10.22 -9.95 18.37
C SER A 52 10.78 -9.83 16.94
N TRP A 53 11.94 -10.44 16.66
CA TRP A 53 12.53 -10.48 15.32
C TRP A 53 11.67 -11.24 14.29
N LEU A 54 10.78 -12.16 14.71
CA LEU A 54 9.89 -12.91 13.82
C LEU A 54 8.88 -12.01 13.08
N LEU A 55 8.56 -10.84 13.62
CA LEU A 55 7.68 -9.86 12.96
C LEU A 55 8.24 -9.36 11.64
N TYR A 56 9.56 -9.37 11.49
CA TYR A 56 10.24 -8.84 10.31
C TYR A 56 10.44 -9.92 9.24
N LEU A 57 10.23 -11.20 9.59
CA LEU A 57 10.42 -12.35 8.69
C LEU A 57 9.61 -12.26 7.38
N PRO A 58 8.34 -11.83 7.36
CA PRO A 58 7.62 -11.67 6.09
C PRO A 58 8.25 -10.63 5.16
N LYS A 59 8.75 -9.52 5.70
CA LYS A 59 9.44 -8.48 4.91
C LYS A 59 10.80 -8.97 4.43
N VAL A 60 11.53 -9.75 5.24
CA VAL A 60 12.76 -10.43 4.80
C VAL A 60 12.46 -11.44 3.68
N ALA A 61 11.38 -12.22 3.79
CA ALA A 61 10.95 -13.14 2.75
C ALA A 61 10.59 -12.40 1.44
N CYS A 62 9.92 -11.25 1.55
CA CYS A 62 9.69 -10.35 0.41
C CYS A 62 11.01 -9.87 -0.21
N LEU A 63 12.00 -9.48 0.60
CA LEU A 63 13.30 -9.02 0.12
C LEU A 63 14.08 -10.13 -0.60
N ILE A 64 14.10 -11.34 -0.05
CA ILE A 64 14.75 -12.50 -0.68
C ILE A 64 14.08 -12.84 -2.00
N ALA A 65 12.74 -12.92 -2.01
CA ALA A 65 11.97 -13.17 -3.23
C ALA A 65 12.21 -12.07 -4.29
N LEU A 66 12.24 -10.81 -3.86
CA LEU A 66 12.55 -9.67 -4.71
C LEU A 66 13.95 -9.79 -5.32
N GLY A 67 14.97 -10.09 -4.52
CA GLY A 67 16.35 -10.26 -4.99
C GLY A 67 16.48 -11.38 -6.02
N LEU A 68 15.85 -12.54 -5.76
CA LEU A 68 15.86 -13.67 -6.70
C LEU A 68 15.14 -13.35 -8.02
N GLU A 69 14.02 -12.63 -7.97
CA GLU A 69 13.30 -12.22 -9.17
C GLU A 69 14.01 -11.10 -9.92
N LEU A 70 14.62 -10.15 -9.23
CA LEU A 70 15.31 -9.01 -9.82
C LEU A 70 16.46 -9.46 -10.74
N LEU A 71 17.19 -10.51 -10.35
CA LEU A 71 18.26 -11.12 -11.17
C LEU A 71 17.75 -11.64 -12.53
N ARG A 72 16.46 -11.98 -12.62
CA ARG A 72 15.82 -12.49 -13.84
C ARG A 72 14.88 -11.47 -14.47
N TYR A 73 14.76 -10.29 -13.86
CA TYR A 73 13.78 -9.29 -14.24
C TYR A 73 14.24 -8.54 -15.49
N ARG A 74 13.60 -8.85 -16.62
CA ARG A 74 13.74 -8.05 -17.86
C ARG A 74 12.72 -6.92 -17.84
N GLY A 75 12.98 -5.97 -16.94
CA GLY A 75 12.14 -4.82 -16.69
C GLY A 75 12.16 -3.78 -17.80
N TRP A 76 11.20 -2.86 -17.73
CA TRP A 76 11.11 -1.71 -18.61
C TRP A 76 12.25 -0.72 -18.27
N PRO A 77 12.79 0.05 -19.24
CA PRO A 77 13.86 1.03 -18.97
C PRO A 77 13.52 2.02 -17.86
N ALA A 78 12.26 2.45 -17.77
CA ALA A 78 11.78 3.35 -16.73
C ALA A 78 11.96 2.78 -15.30
N PHE A 79 11.83 1.47 -15.11
CA PHE A 79 12.06 0.83 -13.81
C PHE A 79 13.52 1.01 -13.37
N TRP A 80 14.47 0.78 -14.28
CA TRP A 80 15.89 0.94 -14.00
C TRP A 80 16.28 2.39 -13.79
N LEU A 81 15.64 3.33 -14.50
CA LEU A 81 15.81 4.77 -14.27
C LEU A 81 15.33 5.18 -12.87
N VAL A 82 14.18 4.66 -12.42
CA VAL A 82 13.70 4.90 -11.05
C VAL A 82 14.66 4.31 -10.02
N LEU A 83 15.16 3.10 -10.23
CA LEU A 83 16.13 2.47 -9.32
C LEU A 83 17.45 3.27 -9.27
N LEU A 84 17.95 3.73 -10.41
CA LEU A 84 19.11 4.60 -10.48
C LEU A 84 18.86 5.91 -9.72
N GLY A 85 17.67 6.52 -9.92
CA GLY A 85 17.24 7.71 -9.18
C GLY A 85 17.20 7.52 -7.66
N LEU A 86 16.77 6.34 -7.20
CA LEU A 86 16.81 5.98 -5.77
C LEU A 86 18.25 5.83 -5.25
N VAL A 87 19.15 5.23 -6.04
CA VAL A 87 20.58 5.13 -5.68
C VAL A 87 21.22 6.52 -5.59
N THR A 88 20.98 7.40 -6.57
CA THR A 88 21.50 8.77 -6.54
C THR A 88 20.90 9.56 -5.38
N SER A 89 19.60 9.38 -5.10
CA SER A 89 18.93 10.02 -3.96
C SER A 89 19.46 9.50 -2.61
N SER A 90 19.84 8.22 -2.53
CA SER A 90 20.48 7.66 -1.33
C SER A 90 21.86 8.27 -1.09
N GLN A 91 22.64 8.53 -2.15
CA GLN A 91 23.92 9.23 -2.05
C GLN A 91 23.74 10.68 -1.56
N LEU A 92 22.72 11.38 -2.07
CA LEU A 92 22.37 12.71 -1.58
C LEU A 92 22.01 12.70 -0.09
N ALA A 93 21.23 11.70 0.37
CA ALA A 93 20.91 11.56 1.78
C ALA A 93 22.18 11.44 2.65
N LEU A 94 23.16 10.63 2.23
CA LEU A 94 24.44 10.52 2.94
C LEU A 94 25.21 11.85 2.97
N MET A 95 25.21 12.60 1.86
CA MET A 95 25.83 13.92 1.81
C MET A 95 25.14 14.94 2.73
N HIS A 96 23.84 14.78 2.96
CA HIS A 96 23.04 15.59 3.88
C HIS A 96 23.07 15.10 5.33
N GLY A 97 23.95 14.15 5.66
CA GLY A 97 24.16 13.68 7.04
C GLY A 97 23.32 12.48 7.48
N ALA A 98 22.57 11.85 6.56
CA ALA A 98 21.92 10.58 6.86
C ALA A 98 22.96 9.44 6.95
N GLU A 99 22.64 8.40 7.72
CA GLU A 99 23.50 7.22 7.86
C GLU A 99 23.05 6.08 6.93
N LEU A 100 23.89 5.04 6.80
CA LEU A 100 23.51 3.82 6.10
C LEU A 100 22.28 3.13 6.73
N ALA A 101 22.09 3.30 8.04
CA ALA A 101 20.91 2.82 8.75
C ALA A 101 19.63 3.47 8.23
N ASN A 102 19.66 4.79 7.93
CA ASN A 102 18.53 5.49 7.32
C ASN A 102 18.14 4.85 5.98
N ILE A 103 19.11 4.65 5.09
CA ILE A 103 18.87 4.06 3.78
C ILE A 103 18.32 2.64 3.90
N GLY A 104 18.94 1.81 4.75
CA GLY A 104 18.50 0.44 5.00
C GLY A 104 17.06 0.36 5.51
N PHE A 105 16.70 1.24 6.45
CA PHE A 105 15.33 1.33 6.98
C PHE A 105 14.34 1.85 5.92
N SER A 106 14.73 2.81 5.10
CA SER A 106 13.92 3.24 3.96
C SER A 106 13.69 2.10 2.97
N VAL A 107 14.72 1.33 2.57
CA VAL A 107 14.54 0.13 1.74
C VAL A 107 13.52 -0.81 2.38
N PHE A 108 13.62 -1.02 3.71
CA PHE A 108 12.71 -1.88 4.45
C PHE A 108 11.23 -1.45 4.37
N ILE A 109 10.97 -0.14 4.34
CA ILE A 109 9.63 0.43 4.14
C ILE A 109 9.09 0.10 2.75
N TYR A 110 9.93 0.22 1.71
CA TYR A 110 9.52 0.06 0.30
C TYR A 110 9.50 -1.38 -0.21
N ILE A 111 9.98 -2.37 0.56
CA ILE A 111 9.95 -3.79 0.18
C ILE A 111 8.56 -4.24 -0.35
N PRO A 112 7.42 -3.94 0.32
CA PRO A 112 6.12 -4.39 -0.17
C PRO A 112 5.75 -3.81 -1.54
N LEU A 113 6.12 -2.55 -1.81
CA LEU A 113 5.92 -1.90 -3.11
C LEU A 113 6.68 -2.64 -4.21
N LEU A 114 7.99 -2.82 -4.00
CA LEU A 114 8.89 -3.45 -4.97
C LEU A 114 8.51 -4.92 -5.18
N PHE A 115 8.16 -5.63 -4.12
CA PHE A 115 7.65 -6.99 -4.20
C PHE A 115 6.36 -7.05 -5.02
N GLY A 116 5.37 -6.19 -4.74
CA GLY A 116 4.13 -6.13 -5.49
C GLY A 116 4.36 -5.85 -6.98
N LEU A 117 5.32 -4.97 -7.29
CA LEU A 117 5.67 -4.57 -8.65
C LEU A 117 6.32 -5.71 -9.45
N ILE A 118 7.31 -6.39 -8.87
CA ILE A 118 8.10 -7.43 -9.57
C ILE A 118 7.42 -8.79 -9.50
N CYS A 119 6.96 -9.20 -8.32
CA CYS A 119 6.37 -10.51 -8.07
C CYS A 119 4.86 -10.55 -8.35
N GLY A 120 4.20 -9.41 -8.56
CA GLY A 120 2.74 -9.29 -8.64
C GLY A 120 2.08 -10.25 -9.61
N ARG A 121 2.64 -10.41 -10.81
CA ARG A 121 2.14 -11.37 -11.81
C ARG A 121 1.98 -12.80 -11.29
N HIS A 122 2.89 -13.26 -10.43
CA HIS A 122 2.82 -14.59 -9.84
C HIS A 122 1.67 -14.70 -8.82
N VAL A 123 1.42 -13.62 -8.08
CA VAL A 123 0.30 -13.52 -7.13
C VAL A 123 -1.04 -13.57 -7.86
N GLU A 124 -1.13 -12.94 -9.04
CA GLU A 124 -2.35 -12.98 -9.87
C GLU A 124 -2.76 -14.39 -10.29
N LEU A 125 -1.78 -15.27 -10.55
CA LEU A 125 -2.04 -16.68 -10.90
C LEU A 125 -2.70 -17.47 -9.77
N ARG A 126 -2.60 -16.98 -8.53
CA ARG A 126 -3.21 -17.59 -7.34
C ARG A 126 -4.21 -16.64 -6.66
N LEU A 127 -4.93 -15.86 -7.47
CA LEU A 127 -5.95 -14.90 -7.01
C LEU A 127 -7.00 -15.52 -6.07
N GLY A 128 -7.37 -16.80 -6.27
CA GLY A 128 -8.31 -17.50 -5.40
C GLY A 128 -7.79 -17.67 -3.96
N LEU A 129 -6.49 -17.93 -3.79
CA LEU A 129 -5.82 -18.03 -2.49
C LEU A 129 -5.70 -16.63 -1.86
N LEU A 130 -5.21 -15.65 -2.63
CA LEU A 130 -5.11 -14.25 -2.17
C LEU A 130 -6.45 -13.73 -1.65
N ARG A 131 -7.55 -13.98 -2.39
CA ARG A 131 -8.91 -13.61 -1.97
C ARG A 131 -9.31 -14.23 -0.63
N ARG A 132 -9.00 -15.51 -0.41
CA ARG A 132 -9.31 -16.19 0.88
C ARG A 132 -8.55 -15.55 2.03
N ILE A 133 -7.26 -15.27 1.83
CA ILE A 133 -6.42 -14.63 2.85
C ILE A 133 -6.91 -13.22 3.18
N ILE A 134 -7.18 -12.39 2.17
CA ILE A 134 -7.71 -11.04 2.38
C ILE A 134 -9.08 -11.08 3.07
N GLY A 135 -9.95 -12.03 2.68
CA GLY A 135 -11.23 -12.21 3.35
C GLY A 135 -11.08 -12.58 4.83
N PHE A 136 -10.13 -13.47 5.15
CA PHE A 136 -9.78 -13.80 6.53
C PHE A 136 -9.24 -12.59 7.29
N CYS A 137 -8.31 -11.83 6.70
CA CYS A 137 -7.73 -10.64 7.33
C CYS A 137 -8.80 -9.57 7.58
N LEU A 138 -9.76 -9.39 6.65
CA LEU A 138 -10.87 -8.45 6.84
C LEU A 138 -11.79 -8.86 8.00
N ILE A 139 -12.12 -10.15 8.10
CA ILE A 139 -12.88 -10.68 9.25
C ILE A 139 -12.09 -10.44 10.53
N ALA A 140 -10.78 -10.71 10.53
CA ALA A 140 -9.91 -10.46 11.68
C ALA A 140 -9.87 -8.97 12.07
N CYS A 141 -9.89 -8.04 11.12
CA CYS A 141 -10.01 -6.60 11.42
C CYS A 141 -11.31 -6.29 12.18
N PHE A 142 -12.46 -6.81 11.73
CA PHE A 142 -13.74 -6.59 12.42
C PHE A 142 -13.80 -7.27 13.79
N VAL A 143 -13.27 -8.48 13.91
CA VAL A 143 -13.14 -9.18 15.20
C VAL A 143 -12.23 -8.39 16.14
N GLY A 144 -11.12 -7.85 15.64
CA GLY A 144 -10.22 -7.01 16.41
C GLY A 144 -10.91 -5.75 16.94
N ILE A 145 -11.70 -5.07 16.12
CA ILE A 145 -12.53 -3.91 16.56
C ILE A 145 -13.49 -4.34 17.65
N ALA A 146 -14.25 -5.42 17.44
CA ALA A 146 -15.23 -5.90 18.41
C ALA A 146 -14.56 -6.27 19.74
N LEU A 147 -13.39 -6.93 19.69
CA LEU A 147 -12.62 -7.28 20.88
C LEU A 147 -12.17 -6.03 21.64
N ASP A 148 -11.56 -5.06 20.97
CA ASP A 148 -11.05 -3.81 21.56
C ASP A 148 -12.19 -2.91 22.10
N MET A 149 -13.42 -3.06 21.59
CA MET A 149 -14.61 -2.39 22.14
C MET A 149 -15.18 -3.09 23.38
N LEU A 150 -15.09 -4.42 23.45
CA LEU A 150 -15.70 -5.22 24.50
C LEU A 150 -14.74 -5.51 25.66
N THR A 151 -13.44 -5.47 25.42
CA THR A 151 -12.41 -5.81 26.41
C THR A 151 -11.20 -4.88 26.31
N SER A 152 -10.50 -4.69 27.43
CA SER A 152 -9.19 -4.04 27.44
C SER A 152 -8.14 -5.01 26.92
N VAL A 153 -7.75 -4.88 25.65
CA VAL A 153 -6.75 -5.77 25.05
C VAL A 153 -5.34 -5.48 25.61
N PRO A 154 -4.55 -6.52 25.94
CA PRO A 154 -3.29 -6.33 26.67
C PRO A 154 -2.18 -5.65 25.85
N TRP A 155 -2.28 -5.68 24.52
CA TRP A 155 -1.33 -5.01 23.62
C TRP A 155 -1.65 -3.52 23.41
N LYS A 156 -2.74 -3.00 23.98
CA LYS A 156 -3.12 -1.58 23.86
C LYS A 156 -2.20 -0.70 24.70
N GLY A 157 -1.65 0.36 24.10
CA GLY A 157 -0.72 1.27 24.79
C GLY A 157 0.66 0.67 25.12
N TYR A 158 0.91 -0.59 24.74
CA TYR A 158 2.17 -1.26 25.01
C TYR A 158 3.30 -0.68 24.14
N SER A 159 4.47 -0.42 24.74
CA SER A 159 5.73 -0.11 24.05
C SER A 159 6.79 -1.15 24.40
N TYR A 160 7.69 -1.42 23.45
CA TYR A 160 8.75 -2.41 23.59
C TYR A 160 10.03 -1.90 22.93
N MET A 161 11.18 -2.37 23.40
CA MET A 161 12.49 -1.99 22.88
C MET A 161 12.92 -2.98 21.79
N VAL A 162 13.39 -2.47 20.64
CA VAL A 162 14.08 -3.27 19.63
C VAL A 162 15.47 -2.69 19.45
N GLY A 163 16.48 -3.36 20.03
CA GLY A 163 17.80 -2.75 20.20
C GLY A 163 17.71 -1.55 21.12
N GLU A 164 18.20 -0.39 20.69
CA GLU A 164 18.17 0.87 21.45
C GLU A 164 16.93 1.74 21.14
N VAL A 165 16.05 1.29 20.24
CA VAL A 165 14.90 2.09 19.79
C VAL A 165 13.61 1.60 20.46
N GLU A 166 12.90 2.53 21.12
CA GLU A 166 11.56 2.27 21.65
C GLU A 166 10.51 2.29 20.51
N LEU A 167 9.84 1.15 20.32
CA LEU A 167 8.76 1.00 19.36
C LEU A 167 7.44 0.79 20.10
N SER A 168 6.45 1.64 19.81
CA SER A 168 5.09 1.40 20.29
C SER A 168 4.45 0.21 19.55
N ALA A 169 3.93 -0.76 20.29
CA ALA A 169 3.18 -1.92 19.80
C ALA A 169 1.73 -1.56 19.46
N ASN A 170 1.08 -0.71 20.26
CA ASN A 170 -0.13 0.01 19.87
C ASN A 170 -0.06 1.46 20.39
N ARG A 171 -0.12 2.46 19.49
CA ARG A 171 -0.11 3.87 19.91
C ARG A 171 -1.47 4.24 20.48
N SER A 172 -1.58 4.27 21.81
CA SER A 172 -2.70 4.90 22.51
C SER A 172 -2.54 6.41 22.41
N TRP A 173 -3.18 7.02 21.41
CA TRP A 173 -3.35 8.47 21.35
C TRP A 173 -4.80 8.79 21.68
N ALA A 174 -5.06 9.21 22.91
CA ALA A 174 -6.31 9.88 23.25
C ALA A 174 -6.22 11.33 22.73
N PHE A 175 -7.17 11.73 21.91
CA PHE A 175 -7.41 13.14 21.58
C PHE A 175 -8.83 13.40 22.08
N ASP A 176 -9.00 14.32 23.04
CA ASP A 176 -10.32 14.69 23.58
C ASP A 176 -11.09 13.53 24.24
N ASP A 177 -10.43 12.74 25.11
CA ASP A 177 -11.03 11.61 25.87
C ASP A 177 -11.61 10.44 25.04
N ILE A 178 -11.46 10.45 23.71
CA ILE A 178 -11.91 9.34 22.85
C ILE A 178 -10.75 8.40 22.55
N ASP A 179 -10.87 7.17 23.05
CA ASP A 179 -9.93 6.07 22.82
C ASP A 179 -9.99 5.59 21.35
N ARG A 180 -8.83 5.56 20.67
CA ARG A 180 -8.74 5.17 19.26
C ARG A 180 -8.60 3.66 19.14
N ILE A 181 -9.61 3.03 18.55
CA ILE A 181 -9.65 1.57 18.37
C ILE A 181 -8.62 1.13 17.33
N GLY A 182 -7.65 0.33 17.78
CA GLY A 182 -6.58 -0.26 16.95
C GLY A 182 -6.81 -1.73 16.63
N GLY A 183 -7.69 -2.40 17.37
CA GLY A 183 -7.97 -3.83 17.21
C GLY A 183 -6.70 -4.68 17.37
N PHE A 184 -6.46 -5.60 16.44
CA PHE A 184 -5.22 -6.38 16.41
C PHE A 184 -4.04 -5.65 15.76
N ALA A 185 -4.26 -4.49 15.12
CA ALA A 185 -3.23 -3.76 14.40
C ALA A 185 -2.45 -2.81 15.32
N ARG A 186 -1.28 -2.36 14.86
CA ARG A 186 -0.41 -1.43 15.58
C ARG A 186 -1.01 -0.04 15.80
N MET A 187 -1.83 0.43 14.88
CA MET A 187 -2.38 1.79 14.91
C MET A 187 -3.75 1.77 14.25
N SER A 188 -4.66 2.59 14.80
CA SER A 188 -6.00 2.78 14.25
C SER A 188 -5.96 3.29 12.80
N THR A 189 -4.96 4.12 12.47
CA THR A 189 -4.73 4.59 11.10
C THR A 189 -4.41 3.45 10.14
N ALA A 190 -3.52 2.54 10.52
CA ALA A 190 -3.21 1.36 9.72
C ALA A 190 -4.46 0.48 9.55
N LEU A 191 -5.15 0.13 10.64
CA LEU A 191 -6.38 -0.68 10.61
C LEU A 191 -7.44 -0.12 9.66
N SER A 192 -7.68 1.19 9.70
CA SER A 192 -8.64 1.86 8.82
C SER A 192 -8.32 1.65 7.34
N VAL A 193 -7.04 1.77 6.97
CA VAL A 193 -6.56 1.58 5.59
C VAL A 193 -6.66 0.10 5.19
N MET A 194 -6.39 -0.84 6.12
CA MET A 194 -6.58 -2.27 5.87
C MET A 194 -8.05 -2.58 5.57
N ILE A 195 -8.99 -2.09 6.38
CA ILE A 195 -10.43 -2.30 6.17
C ILE A 195 -10.87 -1.71 4.82
N ALA A 196 -10.42 -0.49 4.49
CA ALA A 196 -10.71 0.15 3.21
C ALA A 196 -10.22 -0.71 2.03
N ILE A 197 -8.94 -1.09 2.02
CA ILE A 197 -8.32 -1.85 0.93
C ILE A 197 -8.93 -3.26 0.82
N TYR A 198 -9.03 -3.99 1.93
CA TYR A 198 -9.54 -5.36 1.93
C TYR A 198 -11.02 -5.42 1.53
N SER A 199 -11.84 -4.49 2.01
CA SER A 199 -13.27 -4.45 1.63
C SER A 199 -13.46 -4.13 0.14
N LEU A 200 -12.73 -3.14 -0.41
CA LEU A 200 -12.77 -2.83 -1.84
C LEU A 200 -12.29 -4.02 -2.68
N PHE A 201 -11.25 -4.72 -2.22
CA PHE A 201 -10.75 -5.91 -2.89
C PHE A 201 -11.81 -7.02 -2.94
N ILE A 202 -12.39 -7.37 -1.79
CA ILE A 202 -13.38 -8.46 -1.69
C ILE A 202 -14.67 -8.11 -2.43
N ALA A 203 -15.09 -6.84 -2.39
CA ALA A 203 -16.29 -6.36 -3.07
C ALA A 203 -16.28 -6.63 -4.58
N ALA A 204 -15.12 -6.60 -5.23
CA ALA A 204 -14.98 -6.90 -6.65
C ALA A 204 -15.30 -8.36 -7.02
N PHE A 205 -15.30 -9.26 -6.03
CA PHE A 205 -15.60 -10.69 -6.22
C PHE A 205 -16.98 -11.10 -5.71
N ILE A 206 -17.73 -10.19 -5.08
CA ILE A 206 -19.09 -10.42 -4.61
C ILE A 206 -20.08 -10.11 -5.75
N GLN A 207 -20.87 -11.11 -6.13
CA GLN A 207 -21.93 -10.97 -7.14
C GLN A 207 -23.20 -10.28 -6.60
N PRO A 208 -23.77 -10.71 -5.45
CA PRO A 208 -24.99 -10.09 -4.95
C PRO A 208 -24.77 -8.65 -4.51
N ARG A 209 -25.50 -7.72 -5.12
CA ARG A 209 -25.39 -6.27 -4.86
C ARG A 209 -25.67 -5.93 -3.40
N VAL A 210 -26.61 -6.63 -2.76
CA VAL A 210 -26.96 -6.44 -1.34
C VAL A 210 -25.79 -6.79 -0.43
N LEU A 211 -25.18 -7.97 -0.60
CA LEU A 211 -24.02 -8.36 0.20
C LEU A 211 -22.84 -7.41 0.00
N ARG A 212 -22.65 -6.94 -1.25
CA ARG A 212 -21.61 -5.95 -1.56
C ARG A 212 -21.89 -4.60 -0.88
N LEU A 213 -23.14 -4.15 -0.85
CA LEU A 213 -23.55 -2.95 -0.14
C LEU A 213 -23.38 -3.10 1.38
N MET A 214 -23.79 -4.24 1.94
CA MET A 214 -23.57 -4.57 3.35
C MET A 214 -22.08 -4.54 3.71
N LEU A 215 -21.21 -5.07 2.83
CA LEU A 215 -19.76 -5.00 3.02
C LEU A 215 -19.26 -3.55 3.05
N TYR A 216 -19.73 -2.68 2.14
CA TYR A 216 -19.35 -1.27 2.13
C TYR A 216 -19.81 -0.53 3.39
N ILE A 217 -21.04 -0.79 3.85
CA ILE A 217 -21.58 -0.20 5.08
C ILE A 217 -20.79 -0.69 6.29
N ALA A 218 -20.55 -2.00 6.42
CA ALA A 218 -19.78 -2.58 7.50
C ALA A 218 -18.34 -2.04 7.54
N ALA A 219 -17.70 -1.91 6.38
CA ALA A 219 -16.37 -1.32 6.26
C ALA A 219 -16.35 0.15 6.67
N LEU A 220 -17.33 0.95 6.23
CA LEU A 220 -17.45 2.35 6.63
C LEU A 220 -17.63 2.49 8.15
N ILE A 221 -18.51 1.68 8.75
CA ILE A 221 -18.69 1.66 10.22
C ILE A 221 -17.36 1.32 10.90
N GLY A 222 -16.67 0.26 10.45
CA GLY A 222 -15.37 -0.12 11.00
C GLY A 222 -14.33 1.00 10.90
N ILE A 223 -14.24 1.68 9.76
CA ILE A 223 -13.33 2.81 9.55
C ILE A 223 -13.68 3.99 10.47
N VAL A 224 -14.96 4.35 10.61
CA VAL A 224 -15.38 5.43 11.50
C VAL A 224 -15.06 5.12 12.97
N LEU A 225 -15.24 3.86 13.40
CA LEU A 225 -14.88 3.42 14.75
C LEU A 225 -13.38 3.53 15.04
N THR A 226 -12.51 3.41 14.03
CA THR A 226 -11.06 3.66 14.21
C THR A 226 -10.70 5.14 14.39
N THR A 227 -11.69 6.06 14.32
CA THR A 227 -11.54 7.52 14.38
C THR A 227 -10.66 8.13 13.28
N ASN A 228 -10.30 7.36 12.24
CA ASN A 228 -9.50 7.87 11.13
C ASN A 228 -10.38 8.56 10.07
N LYS A 229 -10.57 9.87 10.26
CA LYS A 229 -11.41 10.73 9.43
C LYS A 229 -10.94 10.79 7.96
N SER A 230 -9.64 10.81 7.70
CA SER A 230 -9.10 10.90 6.32
C SER A 230 -9.43 9.65 5.51
N THR A 231 -9.23 8.46 6.10
CA THR A 231 -9.59 7.19 5.46
C THR A 231 -11.10 7.06 5.26
N ALA A 232 -11.92 7.51 6.22
CA ALA A 232 -13.38 7.50 6.09
C ALA A 232 -13.84 8.35 4.89
N ALA A 233 -13.35 9.59 4.79
CA ALA A 233 -13.66 10.48 3.68
C ALA A 233 -13.19 9.90 2.34
N ALA A 234 -11.96 9.38 2.27
CA ALA A 234 -11.42 8.72 1.09
C ALA A 234 -12.26 7.52 0.64
N TYR A 235 -12.72 6.71 1.61
CA TYR A 235 -13.57 5.55 1.32
C TYR A 235 -14.92 5.97 0.74
N VAL A 236 -15.60 6.95 1.35
CA VAL A 236 -16.88 7.47 0.86
C VAL A 236 -16.74 8.06 -0.54
N LEU A 237 -15.73 8.90 -0.77
CA LEU A 237 -15.45 9.47 -2.10
C LEU A 237 -15.12 8.38 -3.13
N THR A 238 -14.46 7.30 -2.73
CA THR A 238 -14.23 6.14 -3.58
C THR A 238 -15.54 5.43 -3.94
N LEU A 239 -16.46 5.24 -2.98
CA LEU A 239 -17.78 4.65 -3.26
C LEU A 239 -18.60 5.55 -4.19
N LEU A 240 -18.52 6.87 -4.04
CA LEU A 240 -19.15 7.82 -4.97
C LEU A 240 -18.54 7.72 -6.38
N MET A 241 -17.20 7.62 -6.47
CA MET A 241 -16.51 7.40 -7.74
C MET A 241 -16.99 6.10 -8.41
N LEU A 242 -17.20 5.03 -7.64
CA LEU A 242 -17.71 3.75 -8.16
C LEU A 242 -19.07 3.89 -8.88
N ILE A 243 -19.94 4.84 -8.48
CA ILE A 243 -21.22 5.09 -9.15
C ILE A 243 -21.00 5.62 -10.57
N VAL A 244 -19.98 6.47 -10.76
CA VAL A 244 -19.68 7.10 -12.06
C VAL A 244 -18.63 6.34 -12.87
N THR A 245 -18.15 5.18 -12.41
CA THR A 245 -17.17 4.33 -13.13
C THR A 245 -17.63 3.87 -14.52
N ALA A 246 -18.94 3.90 -14.79
CA ALA A 246 -19.43 3.61 -16.14
C ALA A 246 -19.07 4.72 -17.15
N TYR A 247 -18.82 5.95 -16.67
CA TYR A 247 -18.57 7.13 -17.49
C TYR A 247 -17.08 7.47 -17.50
N ARG A 248 -16.42 7.19 -18.64
CA ARG A 248 -14.97 7.37 -18.80
C ARG A 248 -14.51 8.80 -18.52
N PHE A 249 -15.22 9.81 -19.04
CA PHE A 249 -14.86 11.21 -18.82
C PHE A 249 -15.01 11.63 -17.36
N ALA A 250 -16.15 11.34 -16.73
CA ALA A 250 -16.36 11.66 -15.32
C ALA A 250 -15.32 10.97 -14.41
N SER A 251 -15.01 9.71 -14.70
CA SER A 251 -13.97 8.96 -13.97
C SER A 251 -12.58 9.56 -14.18
N ALA A 252 -12.20 9.88 -15.42
CA ALA A 252 -10.92 10.52 -15.72
C ALA A 252 -10.79 11.89 -15.04
N THR A 253 -11.84 12.70 -15.05
CA THR A 253 -11.87 13.98 -14.32
C THR A 253 -11.73 13.76 -12.82
N ALA A 254 -12.43 12.78 -12.24
CA ALA A 254 -12.29 12.45 -10.82
C ALA A 254 -10.86 12.02 -10.47
N PHE A 255 -10.20 11.21 -11.32
CA PHE A 255 -8.81 10.81 -11.11
C PHE A 255 -7.86 12.00 -11.19
N LEU A 256 -8.04 12.86 -12.19
CA LEU A 256 -7.20 14.05 -12.37
C LEU A 256 -7.35 15.00 -11.19
N VAL A 257 -8.58 15.29 -10.77
CA VAL A 257 -8.88 16.12 -9.59
C VAL A 257 -8.27 15.48 -8.34
N ALA A 258 -8.41 14.17 -8.16
CA ALA A 258 -7.86 13.46 -7.01
C ALA A 258 -6.34 13.68 -6.88
N VAL A 259 -5.61 13.55 -7.99
CA VAL A 259 -4.15 13.73 -8.04
C VAL A 259 -3.78 15.21 -7.90
N LEU A 260 -4.42 16.12 -8.63
CA LEU A 260 -4.08 17.54 -8.57
C LEU A 260 -4.34 18.14 -7.20
N VAL A 261 -5.45 17.81 -6.55
CA VAL A 261 -5.75 18.30 -5.20
C VAL A 261 -4.70 17.80 -4.21
N GLY A 262 -4.35 16.51 -4.24
CA GLY A 262 -3.34 15.95 -3.35
C GLY A 262 -1.96 16.61 -3.47
N LEU A 263 -1.60 17.03 -4.69
CA LEU A 263 -0.37 17.78 -4.98
C LEU A 263 -0.46 19.26 -4.54
N MET A 264 -1.61 19.90 -4.73
CA MET A 264 -1.78 21.34 -4.47
C MET A 264 -2.09 21.67 -3.01
N LEU A 265 -2.57 20.71 -2.21
CA LEU A 265 -2.93 20.92 -0.82
C LEU A 265 -1.78 21.51 0.04
N PRO A 266 -0.55 20.96 0.00
CA PRO A 266 0.61 21.56 0.69
C PRO A 266 1.02 22.95 0.16
N MET A 267 0.71 23.26 -1.10
CA MET A 267 0.99 24.59 -1.65
C MET A 267 -0.06 25.60 -1.20
N ALA A 268 -1.32 25.16 -1.05
CA ALA A 268 -2.39 26.00 -0.54
C ALA A 268 -2.10 26.50 0.88
N SER A 269 -1.42 25.70 1.72
CA SER A 269 -1.02 26.15 3.07
C SER A 269 -0.06 27.34 3.08
N LEU A 270 0.69 27.59 2.00
CA LEU A 270 1.60 28.75 1.94
C LEU A 270 0.87 30.06 1.57
N VAL A 271 -0.30 29.95 0.94
CA VAL A 271 -1.05 31.10 0.41
C VAL A 271 -2.23 31.45 1.31
N LEU A 272 -2.82 30.45 1.95
CA LEU A 272 -3.98 30.65 2.82
C LEU A 272 -3.53 31.18 4.18
N SER A 273 -3.98 32.40 4.51
CA SER A 273 -3.85 32.96 5.86
C SER A 273 -4.89 32.31 6.78
N LEU A 274 -4.53 31.18 7.40
CA LEU A 274 -5.41 30.46 8.31
C LEU A 274 -5.25 30.96 9.74
N ASP A 275 -6.35 31.01 10.50
CA ASP A 275 -6.32 31.34 11.92
C ASP A 275 -5.51 30.27 12.68
N PRO A 276 -4.41 30.63 13.37
CA PRO A 276 -3.60 29.70 14.14
C PRO A 276 -4.41 28.91 15.18
N ASN A 277 -5.51 29.49 15.69
CA ASN A 277 -6.37 28.83 16.66
C ASN A 277 -7.19 27.68 16.06
N ALA A 278 -7.36 27.63 14.74
CA ALA A 278 -8.12 26.58 14.07
C ALA A 278 -7.49 25.18 14.25
N ALA A 279 -6.18 25.09 14.48
CA ALA A 279 -5.48 23.84 14.79
C ALA A 279 -5.82 23.30 16.20
N ASN A 280 -6.11 24.19 17.14
CA ASN A 280 -6.36 23.86 18.56
C ASN A 280 -7.84 23.84 18.93
N ASN A 281 -8.71 24.40 18.10
CA ASN A 281 -10.14 24.28 18.25
C ASN A 281 -10.52 22.81 18.03
N GLY A 282 -11.12 22.13 19.03
CA GLY A 282 -11.56 20.70 18.99
C GLY A 282 -12.58 20.32 17.90
N SER A 283 -12.67 21.13 16.84
CA SER A 283 -13.43 20.93 15.63
C SER A 283 -13.07 19.62 14.92
N LEU A 284 -14.02 19.14 14.10
CA LEU A 284 -13.84 17.93 13.31
C LEU A 284 -12.63 17.98 12.35
N LEU A 285 -12.21 19.19 11.95
CA LEU A 285 -11.13 19.47 11.00
C LEU A 285 -9.81 19.89 11.66
N ALA A 286 -9.71 19.90 12.99
CA ALA A 286 -8.53 20.38 13.74
C ALA A 286 -7.21 19.76 13.25
N SER A 287 -7.15 18.44 13.10
CA SER A 287 -5.95 17.75 12.59
C SER A 287 -5.62 18.07 11.12
N PHE A 288 -6.61 18.46 10.31
CA PHE A 288 -6.35 18.91 8.95
C PHE A 288 -5.88 20.37 8.93
N ALA A 289 -6.45 21.22 9.80
CA ALA A 289 -5.98 22.59 10.00
C ALA A 289 -4.54 22.61 10.53
N ASP A 290 -4.19 21.74 11.47
CA ASP A 290 -2.81 21.60 12.00
C ASP A 290 -1.80 21.28 10.89
N ARG A 291 -2.16 20.42 9.93
CA ARG A 291 -1.30 20.14 8.76
C ARG A 291 -1.09 21.37 7.89
N LEU A 292 -2.16 22.14 7.64
CA LEU A 292 -2.12 23.34 6.83
C LEU A 292 -1.38 24.50 7.50
N ILE A 293 -1.41 24.59 8.84
CA ILE A 293 -0.84 25.70 9.60
C ILE A 293 0.60 25.40 10.00
N ASN A 294 0.86 24.18 10.47
CA ASN A 294 2.14 23.81 11.08
C ASN A 294 2.91 22.81 10.20
N SER A 295 2.35 21.63 9.91
CA SER A 295 3.15 20.53 9.34
C SER A 295 3.70 20.82 7.94
N TRP A 296 2.84 21.16 6.99
CA TRP A 296 3.25 21.33 5.59
C TRP A 296 4.10 22.58 5.38
N PRO A 297 3.75 23.77 5.92
CA PRO A 297 4.61 24.95 5.81
C PRO A 297 6.01 24.73 6.40
N ASN A 298 6.11 24.16 7.60
CA ASN A 298 7.41 23.91 8.25
C ASN A 298 8.26 22.92 7.44
N PHE A 299 7.65 21.88 6.88
CA PHE A 299 8.35 20.93 6.00
C PHE A 299 8.89 21.63 4.74
N ILE A 300 8.06 22.47 4.10
CA ILE A 300 8.44 23.23 2.90
C ILE A 300 9.54 24.24 3.24
N GLU A 301 9.46 24.92 4.38
CA GLU A 301 10.48 25.85 4.87
C GLU A 301 11.84 25.17 5.02
N VAL A 302 11.90 23.97 5.60
CA VAL A 302 13.17 23.23 5.73
C VAL A 302 13.73 22.88 4.36
N ILE A 303 12.95 22.27 3.46
CA ILE A 303 13.44 21.89 2.12
C ILE A 303 13.90 23.12 1.32
N THR A 304 13.23 24.26 1.46
CA THR A 304 13.57 25.49 0.74
C THR A 304 14.79 26.19 1.35
N ARG A 305 14.89 26.26 2.68
CA ARG A 305 16.04 26.82 3.40
C ARG A 305 17.33 26.08 3.08
N GLU A 306 17.28 24.75 3.02
CA GLU A 306 18.45 23.92 2.67
C GLU A 306 18.73 23.91 1.14
N GLY A 307 17.86 24.50 0.31
CA GLY A 307 18.04 24.57 -1.14
C GLY A 307 17.76 23.25 -1.87
N TRP A 308 17.05 22.31 -1.24
CA TRP A 308 16.85 20.94 -1.75
C TRP A 308 15.59 20.77 -2.60
N GLY A 309 14.84 21.82 -2.91
CA GLY A 309 13.57 21.72 -3.64
C GLY A 309 13.63 21.01 -5.00
N TRP A 310 14.79 21.03 -5.68
CA TRP A 310 14.97 20.37 -6.99
C TRP A 310 15.25 18.88 -6.90
N TRP A 311 16.09 18.46 -5.94
CA TRP A 311 16.65 17.10 -5.86
C TRP A 311 16.12 16.29 -4.66
N GLY A 312 15.52 16.97 -3.68
CA GLY A 312 15.10 16.40 -2.40
C GLY A 312 16.23 16.28 -1.39
N ALA A 313 15.84 16.05 -0.14
CA ALA A 313 16.72 15.74 0.98
C ALA A 313 17.39 14.36 0.85
N GLY A 314 16.83 13.47 0.02
CA GLY A 314 17.40 12.16 -0.28
C GLY A 314 16.63 10.98 0.34
N PHE A 315 16.83 9.80 -0.24
CA PHE A 315 16.23 8.54 0.17
C PHE A 315 16.84 8.08 1.50
N GLY A 316 16.07 8.18 2.59
CA GLY A 316 16.55 7.96 3.96
C GLY A 316 16.37 9.17 4.88
N ALA A 317 16.20 10.38 4.34
CA ALA A 317 16.16 11.60 5.13
C ALA A 317 14.73 12.03 5.55
N VAL A 318 13.69 11.44 4.95
CA VAL A 318 12.29 11.88 5.10
C VAL A 318 11.44 10.80 5.77
N GLY A 319 10.44 11.22 6.55
CA GLY A 319 9.44 10.35 7.16
C GLY A 319 9.90 9.60 8.40
N SER A 320 9.35 8.40 8.61
CA SER A 320 9.67 7.52 9.73
C SER A 320 11.15 7.17 9.84
N THR A 321 11.90 7.22 8.73
CA THR A 321 13.34 7.03 8.77
C THR A 321 14.02 8.14 9.56
N GLY A 322 13.71 9.41 9.28
CA GLY A 322 14.22 10.55 10.05
C GLY A 322 13.70 10.59 11.49
N LYS A 323 12.61 9.87 11.80
CA LYS A 323 12.14 9.71 13.17
C LYS A 323 12.93 8.66 13.96
N VAL A 324 13.30 7.55 13.31
CA VAL A 324 14.03 6.44 13.95
C VAL A 324 15.53 6.73 14.00
N TYR A 325 16.06 7.34 12.96
CA TYR A 325 17.46 7.76 12.83
C TYR A 325 17.50 9.27 12.53
N PRO A 326 17.37 10.12 13.57
CA PRO A 326 17.31 11.56 13.41
C PRO A 326 18.59 12.13 12.81
N VAL A 327 18.42 12.98 11.79
CA VAL A 327 19.51 13.77 11.23
C VAL A 327 19.41 15.17 11.84
N PRO A 328 20.47 15.67 12.51
CA PRO A 328 20.42 16.97 13.19
C PRO A 328 19.97 18.11 12.26
N GLY A 329 18.98 18.88 12.70
CA GLY A 329 18.43 20.03 11.94
C GLY A 329 17.41 19.67 10.87
N LEU A 330 17.11 18.37 10.67
CA LEU A 330 16.12 17.86 9.72
C LEU A 330 14.93 17.17 10.41
N GLU A 331 14.71 17.38 11.72
CA GLU A 331 13.70 16.63 12.46
C GLU A 331 12.28 16.84 11.91
N LEU A 332 12.01 18.03 11.38
CA LEU A 332 10.72 18.38 10.76
C LEU A 332 10.44 17.62 9.46
N LEU A 333 11.48 17.07 8.79
CA LEU A 333 11.29 16.21 7.61
C LEU A 333 10.73 14.83 7.97
N SER A 334 10.60 14.51 9.26
CA SER A 334 9.97 13.27 9.72
C SER A 334 8.43 13.29 9.65
N ILE A 335 7.82 14.46 9.44
CA ILE A 335 6.37 14.68 9.45
C ILE A 335 5.95 15.34 8.13
N ALA A 336 5.76 14.53 7.08
CA ALA A 336 5.23 15.04 5.81
C ALA A 336 3.69 14.99 5.80
N ASP A 337 3.10 13.88 6.27
CA ASP A 337 1.66 13.72 6.44
C ASP A 337 0.85 14.03 5.14
N ASN A 338 1.50 13.85 3.99
CA ASN A 338 0.98 14.00 2.64
C ASN A 338 1.98 13.34 1.68
N THR A 339 1.52 12.38 0.89
CA THR A 339 2.43 11.56 0.07
C THR A 339 3.11 12.36 -1.06
N ALA A 340 2.47 13.40 -1.60
CA ALA A 340 3.08 14.24 -2.63
C ALA A 340 4.22 15.08 -2.03
N LEU A 341 3.99 15.68 -0.86
CA LEU A 341 5.00 16.42 -0.11
C LEU A 341 6.14 15.51 0.34
N TYR A 342 5.82 14.31 0.83
CA TYR A 342 6.78 13.28 1.19
C TYR A 342 7.69 12.91 0.00
N LEU A 343 7.11 12.64 -1.17
CA LEU A 343 7.87 12.31 -2.37
C LEU A 343 8.73 13.48 -2.86
N TRP A 344 8.20 14.70 -2.81
CA TRP A 344 8.96 15.91 -3.15
C TRP A 344 10.12 16.14 -2.19
N GLY A 345 9.90 16.01 -0.88
CA GLY A 345 10.97 16.12 0.11
C GLY A 345 12.05 15.06 -0.09
N MET A 346 11.69 13.84 -0.51
CA MET A 346 12.65 12.75 -0.72
C MET A 346 13.41 12.84 -2.05
N LEU A 347 12.73 13.17 -3.14
CA LEU A 347 13.23 13.03 -4.53
C LEU A 347 13.16 14.33 -5.34
N GLY A 348 12.76 15.44 -4.72
CA GLY A 348 12.56 16.73 -5.39
C GLY A 348 11.50 16.65 -6.49
N VAL A 349 11.79 17.26 -7.64
CA VAL A 349 10.85 17.29 -8.78
C VAL A 349 10.55 15.89 -9.31
N PHE A 350 11.47 14.94 -9.22
CA PHE A 350 11.21 13.55 -9.60
C PHE A 350 10.14 12.90 -8.73
N GLY A 351 10.06 13.27 -7.45
CA GLY A 351 9.00 12.84 -6.55
C GLY A 351 7.62 13.30 -7.00
N VAL A 352 7.52 14.56 -7.42
CA VAL A 352 6.28 15.13 -8.00
C VAL A 352 5.86 14.36 -9.26
N LEU A 353 6.82 14.06 -10.15
CA LEU A 353 6.56 13.27 -11.35
C LEU A 353 6.05 11.86 -11.00
N LEU A 354 6.67 11.18 -10.03
CA LEU A 354 6.21 9.87 -9.55
C LEU A 354 4.79 9.93 -8.98
N TYR A 355 4.45 10.98 -8.24
CA TYR A 355 3.09 11.17 -7.74
C TYR A 355 2.10 11.37 -8.90
N LEU A 356 2.45 12.18 -9.90
CA LEU A 356 1.61 12.41 -11.09
C LEU A 356 1.36 11.14 -11.91
N LEU A 357 2.27 10.15 -11.89
CA LEU A 357 2.08 8.86 -12.56
C LEU A 357 0.90 8.03 -12.01
N THR A 358 0.36 8.38 -10.85
CA THR A 358 -0.87 7.77 -10.32
C THR A 358 -2.08 8.01 -11.24
N PHE A 359 -2.14 9.15 -11.93
CA PHE A 359 -3.21 9.46 -12.89
C PHE A 359 -3.25 8.50 -14.09
N PRO A 360 -2.17 8.37 -14.91
CA PRO A 360 -2.16 7.41 -16.01
C PRO A 360 -2.28 5.96 -15.54
N LEU A 361 -1.83 5.62 -14.33
CA LEU A 361 -2.08 4.30 -13.73
C LEU A 361 -3.58 4.05 -13.56
N MET A 362 -4.34 4.98 -12.99
CA MET A 362 -5.79 4.87 -12.82
C MET A 362 -6.53 4.83 -14.16
N LEU A 363 -6.10 5.64 -15.15
CA LEU A 363 -6.66 5.59 -16.50
C LEU A 363 -6.49 4.22 -17.15
N ARG A 364 -5.31 3.60 -17.01
CA ARG A 364 -5.08 2.24 -17.49
C ARG A 364 -5.90 1.23 -16.70
N LEU A 365 -6.01 1.33 -15.37
CA LEU A 365 -6.85 0.41 -14.58
C LEU A 365 -8.34 0.52 -14.92
N HIS A 366 -8.80 1.68 -15.39
CA HIS A 366 -10.19 1.92 -15.76
C HIS A 366 -10.65 1.21 -17.04
N GLU A 367 -9.72 0.74 -17.88
CA GLU A 367 -10.07 -0.07 -19.04
C GLU A 367 -10.79 -1.36 -18.61
N ARG A 368 -11.84 -1.75 -19.35
CA ARG A 368 -12.60 -2.97 -19.07
C ARG A 368 -11.67 -4.19 -19.11
N GLY A 369 -11.76 -5.06 -18.11
CA GLY A 369 -10.85 -6.19 -18.02
C GLY A 369 -11.17 -7.17 -16.90
N SER A 370 -10.11 -7.72 -16.30
CA SER A 370 -10.19 -8.76 -15.26
C SER A 370 -10.89 -8.25 -13.99
N ARG A 371 -11.43 -9.19 -13.18
CA ARG A 371 -11.96 -8.87 -11.85
C ARG A 371 -10.92 -8.27 -10.91
N LEU A 372 -9.65 -8.62 -11.10
CA LEU A 372 -8.54 -8.01 -10.38
C LEU A 372 -8.42 -6.52 -10.70
N ARG A 373 -8.57 -6.12 -11.97
CA ARG A 373 -8.58 -4.71 -12.37
C ARG A 373 -9.73 -3.94 -11.69
N SER A 374 -10.91 -4.55 -11.64
CA SER A 374 -12.08 -4.03 -10.92
C SER A 374 -11.87 -3.90 -9.39
N ALA A 375 -10.95 -4.69 -8.82
CA ALA A 375 -10.53 -4.55 -7.42
C ALA A 375 -9.46 -3.45 -7.25
N LEU A 376 -8.45 -3.42 -8.11
CA LEU A 376 -7.29 -2.53 -7.99
C LEU A 376 -7.61 -1.07 -8.29
N LEU A 377 -8.52 -0.78 -9.23
CA LEU A 377 -8.91 0.60 -9.55
C LEU A 377 -9.42 1.38 -8.32
N PRO A 378 -10.49 0.95 -7.63
CA PRO A 378 -10.98 1.67 -6.46
C PRO A 378 -9.96 1.68 -5.31
N ILE A 379 -9.13 0.63 -5.18
CA ILE A 379 -8.06 0.60 -4.17
C ILE A 379 -7.03 1.70 -4.43
N VAL A 380 -6.53 1.84 -5.67
CA VAL A 380 -5.55 2.88 -6.04
C VAL A 380 -6.15 4.27 -5.89
N PHE A 381 -7.42 4.45 -6.27
CA PHE A 381 -8.13 5.72 -6.07
C PHE A 381 -8.28 6.07 -4.58
N CYS A 382 -8.69 5.11 -3.75
CA CYS A 382 -8.79 5.28 -2.30
C CYS A 382 -7.42 5.60 -1.67
N ILE A 383 -6.37 4.91 -2.10
CA ILE A 383 -4.98 5.17 -1.69
C ILE A 383 -4.56 6.61 -2.05
N CYS A 384 -4.89 7.07 -3.26
CA CYS A 384 -4.60 8.44 -3.70
C CYS A 384 -5.30 9.50 -2.83
N LEU A 385 -6.54 9.25 -2.41
CA LEU A 385 -7.27 10.15 -1.51
C LEU A 385 -6.74 10.09 -0.06
N VAL A 386 -6.40 8.90 0.46
CA VAL A 386 -5.74 8.78 1.78
C VAL A 386 -4.39 9.52 1.77
N ALA A 387 -3.68 9.48 0.65
CA ALA A 387 -2.40 10.14 0.45
C ALA A 387 -2.43 11.68 0.56
N TRP A 388 -3.62 12.30 0.60
CA TRP A 388 -3.76 13.74 0.82
C TRP A 388 -3.37 14.17 2.24
N ALA A 389 -3.54 13.29 3.22
CA ALA A 389 -3.33 13.60 4.64
C ALA A 389 -2.52 12.51 5.37
N THR A 390 -1.84 11.65 4.62
CA THR A 390 -1.04 10.54 5.18
C THR A 390 0.06 10.15 4.20
N ASP A 391 1.20 9.71 4.74
CA ASP A 391 2.32 9.18 3.98
C ASP A 391 2.07 7.70 3.64
N VAL A 392 1.25 7.46 2.62
CA VAL A 392 0.75 6.11 2.29
C VAL A 392 1.87 5.17 1.83
N LEU A 393 3.01 5.72 1.41
CA LEU A 393 4.20 4.94 1.09
C LEU A 393 4.82 4.22 2.30
N GLU A 394 4.50 4.64 3.52
CA GLU A 394 4.92 3.94 4.74
C GLU A 394 3.95 2.84 5.18
N VAL A 395 2.77 2.76 4.55
CA VAL A 395 1.76 1.76 4.87
C VAL A 395 1.98 0.51 4.00
N SER A 396 2.58 -0.53 4.58
CA SER A 396 2.97 -1.78 3.89
C SER A 396 1.88 -2.38 2.98
N ILE A 397 0.62 -2.37 3.43
CA ILE A 397 -0.49 -2.93 2.66
C ILE A 397 -0.84 -2.03 1.47
N ALA A 398 -0.86 -0.71 1.66
CA ALA A 398 -1.15 0.21 0.57
C ALA A 398 -0.07 0.14 -0.51
N THR A 399 1.20 0.10 -0.12
CA THR A 399 2.32 -0.04 -1.05
C THR A 399 2.32 -1.39 -1.77
N LEU A 400 2.00 -2.49 -1.09
CA LEU A 400 1.83 -3.79 -1.74
C LEU A 400 0.78 -3.72 -2.86
N PHE A 401 -0.40 -3.18 -2.57
CA PHE A 401 -1.49 -3.09 -3.56
C PHE A 401 -1.18 -2.11 -4.69
N LEU A 402 -0.49 -1.01 -4.41
CA LEU A 402 0.01 -0.09 -5.43
C LEU A 402 1.01 -0.81 -6.35
N GLY A 403 1.93 -1.60 -5.77
CA GLY A 403 2.87 -2.44 -6.53
C GLY A 403 2.15 -3.46 -7.42
N LEU A 404 1.15 -4.17 -6.88
CA LEU A 404 0.32 -5.11 -7.65
C LEU A 404 -0.40 -4.40 -8.82
N ALA A 405 -0.94 -3.20 -8.60
CA ALA A 405 -1.58 -2.39 -9.62
C ALA A 405 -0.64 -1.99 -10.75
N ILE A 406 0.58 -1.54 -10.40
CA ILE A 406 1.59 -1.21 -11.39
C ILE A 406 2.03 -2.47 -12.16
N SER A 407 2.26 -3.59 -11.47
CA SER A 407 2.62 -4.87 -12.08
C SER A 407 1.57 -5.33 -13.10
N HIS A 408 0.29 -5.24 -12.72
CA HIS A 408 -0.84 -5.63 -13.57
C HIS A 408 -0.90 -4.82 -14.86
N VAL A 409 -0.69 -3.50 -14.76
CA VAL A 409 -0.79 -2.57 -15.89
C VAL A 409 0.42 -2.62 -16.81
N LEU A 410 1.62 -2.89 -16.26
CA LEU A 410 2.85 -2.99 -17.05
C LEU A 410 3.08 -4.37 -17.67
N THR A 411 2.38 -5.40 -17.21
CA THR A 411 2.45 -6.73 -17.81
C THR A 411 1.54 -6.77 -19.04
N PRO A 412 2.05 -7.03 -20.26
CA PRO A 412 1.21 -7.17 -21.44
C PRO A 412 0.18 -8.27 -21.18
N ALA A 413 -1.10 -7.98 -21.42
CA ALA A 413 -2.13 -9.01 -21.44
C ALA A 413 -1.67 -10.04 -22.48
N ARG A 414 -1.29 -11.24 -22.03
CA ARG A 414 -1.09 -12.35 -22.96
C ARG A 414 -2.44 -12.52 -23.65
N ALA A 415 -2.50 -12.21 -24.95
CA ALA A 415 -3.61 -12.65 -25.78
C ALA A 415 -3.83 -14.13 -25.47
N PRO A 416 -5.06 -14.58 -25.17
CA PRO A 416 -5.32 -16.01 -25.10
C PRO A 416 -4.79 -16.60 -26.40
N SER A 417 -3.84 -17.53 -26.29
CA SER A 417 -3.24 -18.18 -27.44
C SER A 417 -4.36 -18.65 -28.36
N ASN A 418 -4.41 -18.12 -29.58
CA ASN A 418 -5.27 -18.56 -30.68
C ASN A 418 -4.99 -20.03 -31.11
N ASN A 419 -4.41 -20.84 -30.24
CA ASN A 419 -4.12 -22.26 -30.47
C ASN A 419 -5.37 -23.15 -30.41
N LEU A 420 -6.54 -22.63 -30.00
CA LEU A 420 -7.81 -23.35 -30.09
C LEU A 420 -8.51 -23.20 -31.45
N ALA A 421 -8.15 -22.19 -32.25
CA ALA A 421 -8.66 -22.04 -33.63
C ALA A 421 -7.79 -22.81 -34.64
N ALA A 422 -6.47 -22.88 -34.41
CA ALA A 422 -5.55 -23.63 -35.27
C ALA A 422 -5.64 -25.15 -35.13
N GLN A 423 -6.24 -25.68 -34.05
CA GLN A 423 -6.43 -27.13 -33.86
C GLN A 423 -7.73 -27.68 -34.46
N ARG A 424 -8.67 -26.84 -34.93
CA ARG A 424 -9.92 -27.30 -35.57
C ARG A 424 -9.90 -27.31 -37.09
N LEU A 425 -8.83 -26.81 -37.71
CA LEU A 425 -8.70 -26.74 -39.17
C LEU A 425 -8.16 -28.01 -39.87
N PRO A 426 -7.46 -28.97 -39.22
CA PRO A 426 -7.06 -30.20 -39.92
C PRO A 426 -8.20 -31.21 -40.08
N GLU A 427 -9.21 -31.21 -39.21
CA GLU A 427 -10.30 -32.21 -39.25
C GLU A 427 -11.33 -31.97 -40.38
N LEU A 428 -11.32 -30.79 -41.01
CA LEU A 428 -12.23 -30.46 -42.12
C LEU A 428 -11.61 -30.64 -43.51
N GLN A 429 -10.33 -31.00 -43.61
CA GLN A 429 -9.66 -31.26 -44.90
C GLN A 429 -9.69 -32.73 -45.34
N HIS A 430 -10.31 -33.62 -44.56
CA HIS A 430 -10.51 -35.03 -44.90
C HIS A 430 -11.94 -35.38 -45.33
N LEU A 431 -12.79 -34.38 -45.63
CA LEU A 431 -14.19 -34.57 -46.05
C LEU A 431 -14.55 -33.88 -47.37
N THR A 432 -13.56 -33.65 -48.23
CA THR A 432 -13.73 -33.33 -49.66
C THR A 432 -12.81 -34.22 -50.46
#